data_AF-A0A7V5S808-F1
#
_entry.id   AF-A0A7V5S808-F1
#
_cell.length_a   1.000
_cell.length_b   1.000
_cell.length_c   1.000
_cell.angle_alpha   90.00
_cell.angle_beta   90.00
_cell.angle_gamma   90.00
#
_symmetry.space_group_name_H-M   'P 1'
#
loop_
_entity.id
_entity.type
_entity.pdbx_description
1 polymer ?
#
loop_
_entity_poly.entity_id
_entity_poly.type
_entity_poly.pdbx_seq_one_letter_code
_entity_poly.pdbx_strand_id
1 'polypeptide(L)'
;MIISNVITDNGSEGIWISGQASVSIQRNITSGHKMMGIGIAQQATVNIVQNQIVNNLGWGVSLWTKACERQAAEESFTGKITGKSNEIPCLGESQENQRGDVCPAALRFLKTNQGGQYP
;
A
#
# COMPACT_ATOMS: atom_id res chain seq x y z
N MET A 1 -13.61 -7.47 2.51
CA MET A 1 -12.43 -8.31 2.17
C MET A 1 -12.19 -8.20 0.68
N ILE A 2 -10.94 -8.04 0.26
CA ILE A 2 -10.53 -7.96 -1.16
C ILE A 2 -9.57 -9.12 -1.40
N ILE A 3 -9.98 -10.13 -2.15
CA ILE A 3 -9.20 -11.37 -2.31
C ILE A 3 -9.20 -11.87 -3.75
N SER A 4 -8.03 -12.28 -4.25
CA SER A 4 -7.87 -12.92 -5.56
C SER A 4 -8.38 -12.09 -6.75
N ASN A 5 -8.12 -10.78 -6.75
CA ASN A 5 -8.49 -9.88 -7.83
C ASN A 5 -7.26 -9.39 -8.61
N VAL A 6 -7.52 -8.95 -9.84
CA VAL A 6 -6.59 -8.16 -10.66
C VAL A 6 -7.16 -6.76 -10.76
N ILE A 7 -6.47 -5.78 -10.16
CA ILE A 7 -6.87 -4.37 -10.09
C ILE A 7 -5.81 -3.60 -10.88
N THR A 8 -6.19 -3.05 -12.03
CA THR A 8 -5.21 -2.49 -12.97
C THR A 8 -5.69 -1.20 -13.63
N ASP A 9 -4.74 -0.35 -14.02
CA ASP A 9 -4.92 0.82 -14.90
C ASP A 9 -5.95 1.87 -14.46
N ASN A 10 -6.25 1.94 -13.16
CA ASN A 10 -7.05 3.03 -12.60
C ASN A 10 -6.32 4.39 -12.70
N GLY A 11 -7.10 5.45 -12.96
CA GLY A 11 -6.59 6.82 -13.13
C GLY A 11 -6.08 7.51 -11.85
N SER A 12 -6.16 6.86 -10.69
CA SER A 12 -5.71 7.37 -9.38
C SER A 12 -4.99 6.25 -8.61
N GLU A 13 -5.50 5.83 -7.45
CA GLU A 13 -5.04 4.68 -6.66
C GLU A 13 -5.63 3.36 -7.16
N GLY A 14 -4.95 2.26 -6.86
CA GLY A 14 -5.54 0.92 -7.02
C GLY A 14 -6.59 0.63 -5.96
N ILE A 15 -6.20 0.73 -4.69
CA ILE A 15 -7.07 0.56 -3.52
C ILE A 15 -6.87 1.75 -2.58
N TRP A 16 -7.97 2.42 -2.22
CA TRP A 16 -7.98 3.50 -1.24
C TRP A 16 -8.75 3.09 0.01
N ILE A 17 -8.13 3.22 1.19
CA ILE A 17 -8.72 2.86 2.48
C ILE A 17 -8.59 4.04 3.44
N SER A 18 -9.70 4.50 4.00
CA SER A 18 -9.75 5.66 4.90
C SER A 18 -10.85 5.51 5.95
N GLY A 19 -11.04 6.52 6.79
CA GLY A 19 -11.98 6.50 7.90
C GLY A 19 -11.62 5.49 8.96
N GLN A 20 -12.62 4.77 9.45
CA GLN A 20 -12.50 3.67 10.41
C GLN A 20 -12.65 2.30 9.75
N ALA A 21 -12.36 2.20 8.45
CA ALA A 21 -12.52 0.97 7.70
C ALA A 21 -11.61 -0.15 8.24
N SER A 22 -12.15 -1.38 8.31
CA SER A 22 -11.40 -2.59 8.65
C SER A 22 -11.38 -3.54 7.46
N VAL A 23 -10.20 -3.76 6.85
CA VAL A 23 -10.07 -4.43 5.55
C VAL A 23 -8.96 -5.47 5.57
N SER A 24 -9.23 -6.64 4.98
CA SER A 24 -8.20 -7.62 4.62
C SER A 24 -8.04 -7.66 3.11
N ILE A 25 -6.78 -7.58 2.65
CA ILE A 25 -6.36 -7.55 1.24
C ILE A 25 -5.40 -8.71 1.04
N GLN A 26 -5.81 -9.70 0.25
CA GLN A 26 -5.04 -10.93 0.11
C GLN A 26 -4.97 -11.45 -1.32
N ARG A 27 -3.79 -11.87 -1.78
CA ARG A 27 -3.61 -12.53 -3.10
C ARG A 27 -4.16 -11.73 -4.28
N ASN A 28 -4.11 -10.41 -4.20
CA ASN A 28 -4.45 -9.54 -5.32
C ASN A 28 -3.19 -9.15 -6.10
N ILE A 29 -3.40 -8.79 -7.36
CA ILE A 29 -2.43 -8.11 -8.21
C ILE A 29 -2.93 -6.67 -8.39
N THR A 30 -2.13 -5.69 -8.00
CA THR A 30 -2.44 -4.26 -8.06
C THR A 30 -1.37 -3.53 -8.86
N SER A 31 -1.67 -3.07 -10.08
CA SER A 31 -0.64 -2.52 -10.98
C SER A 31 -1.11 -1.48 -12.00
N GLY A 32 -0.18 -0.63 -12.47
CA GLY A 32 -0.45 0.32 -13.56
C GLY A 32 -1.21 1.57 -13.15
N HIS A 33 -1.34 1.85 -11.84
CA HIS A 33 -2.08 3.00 -11.34
C HIS A 33 -1.28 4.29 -11.41
N LYS A 34 -1.95 5.43 -11.61
CA LYS A 34 -1.29 6.75 -11.73
C LYS A 34 -0.78 7.30 -10.39
N MET A 35 -1.25 6.77 -9.27
CA MET A 35 -0.75 7.10 -7.93
C MET A 35 -0.24 5.83 -7.25
N MET A 36 -0.50 5.65 -5.95
CA MET A 36 -0.09 4.44 -5.24
C MET A 36 -0.93 3.22 -5.61
N GLY A 37 -0.32 2.03 -5.50
CA GLY A 37 -1.06 0.77 -5.58
C GLY A 37 -2.10 0.67 -4.46
N ILE A 38 -1.67 0.85 -3.22
CA ILE A 38 -2.55 0.90 -2.03
C ILE A 38 -2.29 2.17 -1.23
N GLY A 39 -3.30 3.01 -1.08
CA GLY A 39 -3.31 4.20 -0.22
C GLY A 39 -4.11 3.96 1.06
N ILE A 40 -3.54 4.33 2.21
CA ILE A 40 -4.14 4.11 3.54
C ILE A 40 -4.14 5.42 4.32
N ALA A 41 -5.26 5.80 4.91
CA ALA A 41 -5.42 7.05 5.62
C ALA A 41 -6.17 6.89 6.96
N GLN A 42 -6.11 7.94 7.78
CA GLN A 42 -6.93 8.09 8.98
C GLN A 42 -6.75 6.95 10.00
N GLN A 43 -7.84 6.29 10.39
CA GLN A 43 -7.94 5.29 11.44
C GLN A 43 -8.12 3.87 10.87
N ALA A 44 -7.82 3.69 9.59
CA ALA A 44 -8.03 2.42 8.91
C ALA A 44 -7.23 1.28 9.56
N THR A 45 -7.88 0.14 9.74
CA THR A 45 -7.25 -1.12 10.17
C THR A 45 -7.13 -2.07 8.98
N VAL A 46 -5.91 -2.34 8.52
CA VAL A 46 -5.66 -3.07 7.27
C VAL A 46 -4.74 -4.26 7.49
N ASN A 47 -5.11 -5.43 6.98
CA ASN A 47 -4.22 -6.58 6.88
C ASN A 47 -3.88 -6.88 5.42
N ILE A 48 -2.61 -6.81 5.04
CA ILE A 48 -2.14 -6.93 3.65
C ILE A 48 -1.22 -8.15 3.53
N VAL A 49 -1.66 -9.20 2.84
CA VAL A 49 -0.94 -10.49 2.82
C VAL A 49 -0.88 -11.09 1.42
N GLN A 50 0.31 -11.55 1.00
CA GLN A 50 0.46 -12.31 -0.25
C GLN A 50 -0.02 -11.58 -1.52
N ASN A 51 0.07 -10.25 -1.58
CA ASN A 51 -0.29 -9.47 -2.77
C ASN A 51 0.94 -9.17 -3.63
N GLN A 52 0.72 -8.91 -4.92
CA GLN A 52 1.70 -8.31 -5.82
C GLN A 52 1.30 -6.87 -6.11
N ILE A 53 2.16 -5.91 -5.78
CA ILE A 53 1.87 -4.49 -5.91
C ILE A 53 3.01 -3.84 -6.70
N VAL A 54 2.80 -3.68 -8.00
CA VAL A 54 3.87 -3.49 -8.99
C VAL A 54 3.50 -2.45 -10.05
N ASN A 55 4.47 -1.86 -10.74
CA ASN A 55 4.25 -0.96 -11.89
C ASN A 55 3.31 0.23 -11.65
N ASN A 56 3.18 0.73 -10.41
CA ASN A 56 2.39 1.95 -10.14
C ASN A 56 3.29 3.20 -10.28
N LEU A 57 2.74 4.32 -10.76
CA LEU A 57 3.50 5.58 -10.91
C LEU A 57 3.80 6.24 -9.55
N GLY A 58 3.10 5.83 -8.50
CA GLY A 58 3.35 6.24 -7.11
C GLY A 58 4.17 5.22 -6.33
N TRP A 59 3.84 5.11 -5.04
CA TRP A 59 4.38 4.08 -4.15
C TRP A 59 3.63 2.77 -4.33
N GLY A 60 4.23 1.63 -3.99
CA GLY A 60 3.47 0.38 -3.87
C GLY A 60 2.39 0.51 -2.79
N VAL A 61 2.80 0.72 -1.55
CA VAL A 61 1.90 1.00 -0.41
C VAL A 61 2.28 2.32 0.25
N SER A 62 1.33 3.23 0.41
CA SER A 62 1.58 4.56 1.01
C SER A 62 0.56 4.91 2.09
N LEU A 63 1.04 5.53 3.16
CA LEU A 63 0.18 6.30 4.06
C LEU A 63 -0.13 7.67 3.45
N TRP A 64 -1.37 8.11 3.55
CA TRP A 64 -1.75 9.48 3.19
C TRP A 64 -1.39 10.45 4.32
N THR A 65 -0.10 10.78 4.39
CA THR A 65 0.46 11.75 5.35
C THR A 65 1.39 12.70 4.63
N LYS A 66 1.66 13.89 5.20
CA LYS A 66 2.59 14.87 4.60
C LYS A 66 3.99 14.32 4.33
N ALA A 67 4.42 13.31 5.10
CA ALA A 67 5.72 12.67 4.91
C ALA A 67 5.81 11.86 3.61
N CYS A 68 4.69 11.30 3.15
CA CYS A 68 4.63 10.47 1.95
C CYS A 68 4.00 11.19 0.76
N GLU A 69 2.99 12.02 1.02
CA GLU A 69 2.21 12.74 0.01
C GLU A 69 2.10 14.21 0.40
N ARG A 70 2.78 15.09 -0.36
CA ARG A 70 2.84 16.54 -0.07
C ARG A 70 1.47 17.21 -0.05
N GLN A 71 0.49 16.62 -0.74
CA GLN A 71 -0.87 17.14 -0.86
C GLN A 71 -1.81 16.66 0.26
N ALA A 72 -1.34 15.80 1.17
CA ALA A 72 -2.17 15.34 2.27
C ALA A 72 -2.54 16.52 3.19
N ALA A 73 -3.85 16.75 3.36
CA ALA A 73 -4.38 17.59 4.43
C ALA A 73 -3.94 16.96 5.77
N GLU A 74 -3.43 17.75 6.70
CA GLU A 74 -2.79 17.25 7.93
C GLU A 74 -3.66 16.29 8.73
N GLU A 75 -3.45 15.00 8.53
CA GLU A 75 -3.94 13.96 9.42
C GLU A 75 -2.80 12.97 9.64
N SER A 76 -2.33 12.88 10.89
CA SER A 76 -1.47 11.77 11.28
C SER A 76 -2.26 10.48 11.13
N PHE A 77 -1.66 9.47 10.51
CA PHE A 77 -2.25 8.14 10.51
C PHE A 77 -2.28 7.60 11.94
N THR A 78 -3.44 7.16 12.41
CA THR A 78 -3.64 6.57 13.75
C THR A 78 -4.31 5.20 13.69
N GLY A 79 -4.45 4.64 12.49
CA GLY A 79 -4.97 3.29 12.28
C GLY A 79 -3.96 2.20 12.60
N LYS A 80 -4.19 1.00 12.07
CA LYS A 80 -3.27 -0.14 12.22
C LYS A 80 -3.10 -0.87 10.88
N ILE A 81 -1.88 -1.23 10.53
CA ILE A 81 -1.51 -2.03 9.37
C ILE A 81 -0.82 -3.27 9.89
N THR A 82 -1.24 -4.44 9.45
CA THR A 82 -0.53 -5.70 9.62
C THR A 82 -0.32 -6.34 8.26
N GLY A 83 0.59 -7.29 8.16
CA GLY A 83 0.77 -8.00 6.91
C GLY A 83 2.06 -8.75 6.80
N LYS A 84 2.20 -9.50 5.70
CA LYS A 84 3.38 -10.30 5.37
C LYS A 84 3.37 -10.82 3.94
N SER A 85 4.55 -11.22 3.47
CA SER A 85 4.75 -11.96 2.22
C SER A 85 4.17 -11.26 0.99
N ASN A 86 4.18 -9.93 0.94
CA ASN A 86 3.79 -9.20 -0.26
C ASN A 86 5.01 -8.97 -1.17
N GLU A 87 4.79 -9.05 -2.47
CA GLU A 87 5.77 -8.65 -3.47
C GLU A 87 5.55 -7.17 -3.81
N ILE A 88 6.46 -6.33 -3.33
CA ILE A 88 6.43 -4.88 -3.51
C ILE A 88 7.86 -4.47 -3.89
N PRO A 89 8.20 -4.41 -5.18
CA PRO A 89 9.58 -4.25 -5.61
C PRO A 89 10.16 -2.90 -5.18
N CYS A 90 11.41 -2.92 -4.74
CA CYS A 90 12.22 -1.75 -4.45
C CYS A 90 12.57 -0.99 -5.74
N LEU A 91 13.05 0.25 -5.58
CA LEU A 91 13.64 0.96 -6.70
C LEU A 91 14.88 0.21 -7.24
N GLY A 92 14.97 0.09 -8.56
CA GLY A 92 15.96 -0.67 -9.32
C GLY A 92 15.54 -2.13 -9.62
N GLU A 93 14.44 -2.62 -9.06
CA GLU A 93 13.93 -3.97 -9.34
C GLU A 93 12.99 -3.99 -10.54
N SER A 94 12.83 -5.18 -11.16
CA SER A 94 11.83 -5.33 -12.23
C SER A 94 10.44 -5.04 -11.68
N GLN A 95 9.63 -4.34 -12.48
CA GLN A 95 8.24 -4.00 -12.14
C GLN A 95 8.08 -3.11 -10.89
N GLU A 96 9.10 -2.29 -10.60
CA GLU A 96 9.07 -1.31 -9.52
C GLU A 96 7.88 -0.36 -9.59
N ASN A 97 7.49 0.15 -8.42
CA ASN A 97 6.63 1.32 -8.33
C ASN A 97 7.52 2.57 -8.36
N GLN A 98 7.18 3.58 -9.15
CA GLN A 98 8.12 4.65 -9.54
C GLN A 98 8.58 5.54 -8.38
N ARG A 99 7.82 5.63 -7.28
CA ARG A 99 8.28 6.34 -6.07
C ARG A 99 8.99 5.42 -5.06
N GLY A 100 8.84 4.11 -5.21
CA GLY A 100 9.45 3.09 -4.37
C GLY A 100 8.45 2.08 -3.79
N ASP A 101 8.97 1.16 -2.99
CA ASP A 101 8.20 0.04 -2.46
C ASP A 101 7.09 0.52 -1.52
N VAL A 102 7.47 1.22 -0.45
CA VAL A 102 6.53 1.66 0.58
C VAL A 102 6.86 3.03 1.14
N CYS A 103 5.84 3.75 1.59
CA CYS A 103 5.99 4.93 2.43
C CYS A 103 5.00 4.91 3.60
N PRO A 104 5.44 5.10 4.86
CA PRO A 104 6.82 5.27 5.28
C PRO A 104 7.62 3.97 5.17
N ALA A 105 8.96 4.08 5.21
CA ALA A 105 9.86 2.92 5.17
C ALA A 105 9.61 1.90 6.30
N ALA A 106 8.96 2.32 7.39
CA ALA A 106 8.51 1.43 8.46
C ALA A 106 7.57 0.32 7.96
N LEU A 107 6.86 0.51 6.84
CA LEU A 107 5.98 -0.50 6.25
C LEU A 107 6.72 -1.64 5.53
N ARG A 108 8.06 -1.64 5.47
CA ARG A 108 8.83 -2.68 4.76
C ARG A 108 8.65 -4.08 5.33
N PHE A 109 8.16 -4.22 6.56
CA PHE A 109 7.78 -5.54 7.11
C PHE A 109 6.71 -6.25 6.26
N LEU A 110 5.89 -5.51 5.49
CA LEU A 110 4.86 -6.10 4.62
C LEU A 110 5.44 -7.08 3.61
N LYS A 111 6.72 -6.92 3.25
CA LYS A 111 7.43 -7.75 2.28
C LYS A 111 8.00 -9.04 2.90
N THR A 112 8.19 -9.08 4.21
CA THR A 112 8.86 -10.20 4.87
C THR A 112 7.89 -11.34 5.16
N ASN A 113 8.40 -12.56 5.28
CA ASN A 113 7.58 -13.72 5.63
C ASN A 113 7.11 -13.72 7.08
N GLN A 114 7.90 -13.11 7.98
CA GLN A 114 7.52 -12.89 9.37
C GLN A 114 6.38 -11.88 9.48
N GLY A 115 6.37 -10.89 8.60
CA GLY A 115 5.45 -9.78 8.65
C GLY A 115 5.77 -8.81 9.77
N GLY A 116 4.72 -8.13 10.23
CA GLY A 116 4.81 -7.15 11.29
C GLY A 116 3.51 -6.36 11.41
N GLN A 117 3.61 -5.23 12.10
CA GLN A 117 2.52 -4.29 12.26
C GLN A 117 3.04 -2.85 12.28
N TYR A 118 2.14 -1.90 12.04
CA TYR A 118 2.36 -0.46 12.10
C TYR A 118 1.06 0.25 12.53
N PRO A 119 1.08 1.37 13.28
CA PRO A 119 2.24 1.88 13.98
C PRO A 119 2.83 0.84 14.92
#